data_AF-A0A7X9GZQ9-F1
#
_entry.id   AF-A0A7X9GZQ9-F1
#
_cell.length_a   1.000
_cell.length_b   1.000
_cell.length_c   1.000
_cell.angle_alpha   90.00
_cell.angle_beta   90.00
_cell.angle_gamma   90.00
#
_symmetry.space_group_name_H-M   'P 1'
#
loop_
_entity.id
_entity.type
_entity.pdbx_description
1 polymer ?
#
loop_
_entity_poly.entity_id
_entity_poly.type
_entity_poly.pdbx_seq_one_letter_code
_entity_poly.pdbx_strand_id
1 'polypeptide(L)'
;MSNKKYKEIVEDVLKSDDRLWNKEKTEFNIPLLFNFIDQMDEKIISLLLDREEIRKKFFLKVKDAYVFKTNEFKFFIEEHKVFNSYTSYPNRIGLSDGKE
;
A
#
# COMPACT_ATOMS: atom_id res chain seq x y z
N MET A 1 -7.06 8.75 18.48
CA MET A 1 -6.43 9.15 17.19
C MET A 1 -7.44 8.84 16.09
N SER A 2 -7.81 9.81 15.23
CA SER A 2 -8.80 9.58 14.17
C SER A 2 -8.22 8.75 13.01
N ASN A 3 -9.03 7.92 12.35
CA ASN A 3 -8.64 7.13 11.18
C ASN A 3 -8.05 8.00 10.05
N LYS A 4 -8.52 9.25 9.91
CA LYS A 4 -7.99 10.21 8.94
C LYS A 4 -6.49 10.50 9.16
N LYS A 5 -6.07 10.61 10.42
CA LYS A 5 -4.66 10.86 10.78
C LYS A 5 -3.76 9.66 10.49
N TYR A 6 -4.26 8.44 10.66
CA TYR A 6 -3.50 7.22 10.30
C TYR A 6 -3.29 7.10 8.80
N LYS A 7 -4.30 7.45 8.01
CA LYS A 7 -4.20 7.47 6.55
C LYS A 7 -3.08 8.41 6.10
N GLU A 8 -3.10 9.66 6.56
CA GLU A 8 -2.08 10.67 6.22
C GLU A 8 -0.66 10.20 6.59
N ILE A 9 -0.49 9.62 7.77
CA ILE A 9 0.81 9.07 8.20
C ILE A 9 1.27 7.94 7.26
N VAL A 10 0.40 7.01 6.90
CA VAL A 10 0.75 5.90 6.00
C VAL A 10 1.08 6.41 4.61
N GLU A 11 0.34 7.39 4.09
CA GLU A 11 0.63 8.03 2.81
C GLU A 11 2.02 8.66 2.79
N ASP A 12 2.34 9.46 3.81
CA ASP A 12 3.63 10.16 3.90
C ASP A 12 4.81 9.19 3.96
N VAL A 13 4.64 8.07 4.67
CA VAL A 13 5.67 7.04 4.79
C VAL A 13 5.89 6.33 3.47
N LEU A 14 4.82 5.92 2.79
CA LEU A 14 4.93 5.20 1.54
C LEU A 14 5.38 6.09 0.37
N LYS A 15 5.05 7.39 0.39
CA LYS A 15 5.56 8.38 -0.59
C LYS A 15 7.07 8.60 -0.52
N SER A 16 7.73 8.18 0.57
CA SER A 16 9.19 8.23 0.68
C SER A 16 9.90 7.18 -0.17
N ASP A 17 9.19 6.14 -0.63
CA ASP A 17 9.73 5.18 -1.59
C ASP A 17 9.40 5.61 -3.03
N ASP A 18 10.42 6.12 -3.74
CA ASP A 18 10.31 6.53 -5.14
C ASP A 18 9.90 5.39 -6.09
N ARG A 19 10.00 4.12 -5.66
CA ARG A 19 9.48 2.97 -6.44
C ARG A 19 7.94 2.95 -6.49
N LEU A 20 7.30 3.48 -5.44
CA LEU A 20 5.84 3.48 -5.29
C LEU A 20 5.21 4.79 -5.72
N TRP A 21 5.92 5.90 -5.54
CA TRP A 21 5.42 7.25 -5.81
C TRP A 21 6.10 7.88 -7.02
N ASN A 22 5.32 8.16 -8.07
CA ASN A 22 5.78 8.95 -9.20
C ASN A 22 5.56 10.45 -8.89
N LYS A 23 6.65 11.15 -8.55
CA LYS A 23 6.64 12.59 -8.23
C LYS A 23 6.14 13.48 -9.38
N GLU A 24 6.33 13.05 -10.64
CA GLU A 24 5.94 13.84 -11.82
C GLU A 24 4.44 13.71 -12.12
N LYS A 25 3.90 12.50 -12.05
CA LYS A 25 2.49 12.20 -12.36
C LYS A 25 1.57 12.28 -11.15
N THR A 26 2.14 12.43 -9.96
CA THR A 26 1.40 12.35 -8.69
C THR A 26 0.59 11.06 -8.55
N GLU A 27 1.13 9.97 -9.08
CA GLU A 27 0.50 8.65 -9.11
C GLU A 27 1.18 7.69 -8.14
N PHE A 28 0.38 6.89 -7.44
CA PHE A 28 0.86 5.88 -6.50
C PHE A 28 0.56 4.47 -7.00
N ASN A 29 1.56 3.60 -7.01
CA ASN A 29 1.44 2.24 -7.52
C ASN A 29 0.97 1.26 -6.44
N ILE A 30 -0.36 1.19 -6.22
CA ILE A 30 -0.97 0.26 -5.24
C ILE A 30 -0.69 -1.21 -5.57
N PRO A 31 -0.81 -1.69 -6.83
CA PRO A 31 -0.49 -3.08 -7.14
C PRO A 31 0.95 -3.46 -6.78
N LEU A 32 1.91 -2.57 -7.04
CA LEU A 32 3.31 -2.78 -6.68
C LEU A 32 3.52 -2.79 -5.16
N LEU A 33 2.84 -1.90 -4.42
CA LEU A 33 2.84 -1.95 -2.95
C LEU A 33 2.38 -3.32 -2.46
N PHE A 34 1.28 -3.86 -2.97
CA PHE A 34 0.78 -5.15 -2.53
C PHE A 34 1.74 -6.29 -2.86
N ASN A 35 2.39 -6.24 -4.02
CA ASN A 35 3.45 -7.19 -4.36
C ASN A 35 4.62 -7.11 -3.37
N PHE A 36 5.12 -5.91 -3.05
CA PHE A 36 6.18 -5.74 -2.05
C PHE A 36 5.78 -6.24 -0.66
N ILE A 37 4.52 -6.01 -0.28
CA ILE A 37 3.98 -6.50 0.97
C ILE A 37 3.90 -8.03 0.99
N ASP A 38 3.51 -8.68 -0.11
CA ASP A 38 3.49 -10.15 -0.22
C ASP A 38 4.89 -10.76 -0.22
N GLN A 39 5.85 -10.09 -0.86
CA GLN A 39 7.24 -10.52 -0.94
C GLN A 39 8.08 -10.18 0.30
N MET A 40 7.48 -9.53 1.32
CA MET A 40 8.21 -9.01 2.49
C MET A 40 9.42 -8.16 2.09
N ASP A 41 9.23 -7.24 1.13
CA ASP A 41 10.29 -6.33 0.67
C ASP A 41 10.89 -5.58 1.88
N GLU A 42 12.18 -5.80 2.12
CA GLU A 42 12.88 -5.33 3.32
C GLU A 42 12.76 -3.81 3.49
N LYS A 43 12.86 -3.05 2.39
CA LYS A 43 12.78 -1.59 2.41
C LYS A 43 11.37 -1.13 2.80
N ILE A 44 10.32 -1.72 2.23
CA ILE A 44 8.94 -1.38 2.61
C ILE A 44 8.67 -1.75 4.07
N ILE A 45 9.03 -2.96 4.49
CA ILE A 45 8.79 -3.40 5.87
C ILE A 45 9.56 -2.54 6.87
N SER A 46 10.82 -2.18 6.58
CA SER A 46 11.61 -1.26 7.42
C SER A 46 10.97 0.12 7.51
N LEU A 47 10.56 0.71 6.39
CA LEU A 47 9.90 2.02 6.35
C LEU A 47 8.63 2.05 7.22
N LEU A 48 7.83 0.99 7.17
CA LEU A 48 6.63 0.85 7.99
C LEU A 48 6.97 0.62 9.47
N LEU A 49 8.05 -0.12 9.76
CA LEU A 49 8.48 -0.43 11.12
C LEU A 49 9.09 0.79 11.83
N ASP A 50 9.78 1.67 11.12
CA ASP A 50 10.46 2.83 11.69
C ASP A 50 9.49 3.86 12.28
N ARG A 51 8.25 3.87 11.80
CA ARG A 51 7.24 4.87 12.18
C ARG A 51 6.39 4.33 13.31
N GLU A 52 6.50 4.94 14.48
CA GLU A 52 5.96 4.43 15.74
C GLU A 52 4.44 4.17 15.67
N GLU A 53 3.68 5.06 15.02
CA GLU A 53 2.24 4.94 14.87
C GLU A 53 1.86 3.74 13.99
N ILE A 54 2.59 3.55 12.89
CA ILE A 54 2.40 2.41 11.97
C ILE A 54 2.81 1.12 12.69
N ARG A 55 3.97 1.13 13.36
CA ARG A 55 4.48 0.01 14.15
C ARG A 55 3.48 -0.45 15.21
N LYS A 56 2.91 0.47 16.00
CA LYS A 56 1.92 0.14 17.03
C LYS A 56 0.64 -0.46 16.46
N LYS A 57 0.25 -0.08 15.24
CA LYS A 57 -0.99 -0.56 14.61
C LYS A 57 -0.78 -1.86 13.85
N PHE A 58 0.25 -1.96 13.02
CA PHE A 58 0.41 -3.03 12.04
C PHE A 58 1.49 -4.05 12.40
N PHE A 59 2.17 -3.89 13.53
CA PHE A 59 3.14 -4.88 13.99
C PHE A 59 2.76 -5.41 15.36
N LEU A 60 2.93 -6.72 15.54
CA LEU A 60 2.83 -7.40 16.81
C LEU A 60 4.23 -7.54 17.40
N LYS A 61 4.48 -6.95 18.57
CA LYS A 61 5.74 -7.16 19.30
C LYS A 61 5.70 -8.51 20.03
N VAL A 62 6.61 -9.40 19.70
CA VAL A 62 6.78 -10.71 20.35
C VAL A 62 8.20 -10.80 20.89
N LYS A 63 8.34 -10.70 22.22
CA LYS A 63 9.66 -10.55 22.88
C LYS A 63 10.43 -9.37 22.27
N ASP A 64 11.54 -9.66 21.60
CA ASP A 64 12.45 -8.68 20.99
C ASP A 64 12.23 -8.54 19.48
N ALA A 65 11.23 -9.21 18.90
CA ALA A 65 10.92 -9.18 17.47
C ALA A 65 9.59 -8.47 17.18
N TYR A 66 9.47 -7.94 15.95
CA TYR A 66 8.24 -7.38 15.41
C TYR A 66 7.72 -8.25 14.26
N VAL A 67 6.47 -8.69 14.37
CA VAL A 67 5.79 -9.48 13.34
C VAL A 67 4.81 -8.58 12.60
N PHE A 68 4.99 -8.45 11.29
CA PHE A 68 4.12 -7.61 10.46
C PHE A 68 2.77 -8.27 10.20
N LYS A 69 1.68 -7.55 10.45
CA LYS A 69 0.30 -8.01 10.25
C LYS A 69 -0.16 -7.68 8.84
N THR A 70 0.41 -8.39 7.85
CA THR A 70 0.21 -8.19 6.41
C THR A 70 -1.25 -8.00 6.01
N ASN A 71 -2.14 -8.89 6.47
CA ASN A 71 -3.56 -8.86 6.11
C ASN A 71 -4.27 -7.62 6.66
N GLU A 72 -3.95 -7.22 7.89
CA GLU A 72 -4.53 -6.02 8.52
C GLU A 72 -4.06 -4.74 7.83
N PHE A 73 -2.80 -4.70 7.39
CA PHE A 73 -2.27 -3.59 6.63
C PHE A 73 -2.93 -3.48 5.23
N LYS A 74 -3.02 -4.59 4.49
CA LYS A 74 -3.69 -4.62 3.18
C LYS A 74 -5.14 -4.15 3.28
N PHE A 75 -5.88 -4.70 4.24
CA PHE A 75 -7.26 -4.31 4.50
C PHE A 75 -7.38 -2.80 4.80
N PHE A 76 -6.46 -2.25 5.60
CA PHE A 76 -6.44 -0.81 5.89
C PHE A 76 -6.21 0.05 4.63
N ILE A 77 -5.30 -0.36 3.73
CA ILE A 77 -5.05 0.37 2.48
C ILE A 77 -6.32 0.45 1.63
N GLU A 78 -7.04 -0.67 1.51
CA GLU A 78 -8.27 -0.79 0.73
C GLU A 78 -9.43 0.00 1.36
N GLU A 79 -9.69 -0.20 2.65
CA GLU A 79 -10.81 0.40 3.38
C GLU A 79 -10.73 1.93 3.36
N HIS A 80 -9.54 2.49 3.58
CA HIS A 80 -9.36 3.93 3.72
C HIS A 80 -9.00 4.63 2.40
N LYS A 81 -8.94 3.89 1.29
CA LYS A 81 -8.53 4.40 -0.03
C LYS A 81 -7.28 5.27 0.12
N VAL A 82 -6.24 4.71 0.76
CA VAL A 82 -5.02 5.44 1.14
C VAL A 82 -4.38 6.12 -0.07
N PHE A 83 -4.63 5.60 -1.27
CA PHE A 83 -4.42 6.32 -2.52
C PHE A 83 -5.68 6.19 -3.39
N ASN A 84 -5.93 7.19 -4.25
CA ASN A 84 -6.97 7.06 -5.27
C ASN A 84 -6.51 5.99 -6.26
N SER A 85 -7.20 4.86 -6.33
CA SER A 85 -6.93 3.82 -7.31
C SER A 85 -7.35 4.32 -8.69
N TYR A 86 -6.41 4.84 -9.48
CA TYR A 86 -6.61 4.91 -10.93
C TYR A 86 -6.44 3.49 -11.47
N THR A 87 -7.52 2.70 -11.43
CA THR A 87 -7.57 1.46 -12.21
C THR A 87 -7.68 1.87 -13.68
N SER A 88 -6.55 2.20 -14.31
CA SER A 88 -6.49 2.15 -15.76
C SER A 88 -6.60 0.68 -16.11
N TYR A 89 -7.80 0.20 -16.41
CA TYR A 89 -7.93 -1.05 -17.13
C TYR A 89 -7.17 -0.85 -18.44
N PRO A 90 -6.15 -1.68 -18.76
CA PRO A 90 -5.62 -1.67 -20.11
C PRO A 90 -6.81 -2.01 -21.02
N ASN A 91 -7.16 -1.09 -21.93
CA ASN A 91 -8.22 -1.28 -22.91
C ASN A 91 -8.00 -2.62 -23.62
N ARG A 92 -8.69 -3.69 -23.18
CA ARG A 92 -8.84 -4.92 -23.95
C ARG A 92 -9.87 -4.62 -25.02
N ILE A 93 -9.41 -4.09 -26.15
CA ILE A 93 -10.17 -4.11 -27.39
C ILE A 93 -10.44 -5.59 -27.70
N GLY A 94 -11.69 -6.00 -27.55
CA GLY A 94 -12.08 -7.40 -27.70
C GLY A 94 -13.56 -7.65 -27.47
N LEU A 95 -14.43 -6.72 -27.91
CA LEU A 95 -15.81 -7.06 -28.21
C LEU A 95 -15.88 -7.31 -29.72
N SER A 96 -15.55 -8.52 -30.15
CA SER A 96 -16.01 -9.01 -31.45
C SER A 96 -17.43 -9.51 -31.23
N ASP A 97 -18.42 -8.72 -31.65
CA ASP A 97 -19.81 -9.17 -31.79
C ASP A 97 -19.84 -10.14 -32.97
N GLY A 98 -19.58 -11.42 -32.68
CA GLY A 98 -19.62 -12.51 -33.63
C GLY A 98 -21.05 -12.76 -34.06
N LYS A 99 -21.53 -11.96 -35.02
CA LYS A 99 -22.67 -12.33 -35.86
C LYS A 99 -22.16 -13.20 -36.99
N GLU A 100 -22.50 -14.48 -36.95
CA GLU A 100 -22.72 -15.30 -38.14
C GLU A 100 -24.23 -15.51 -38.30
#